data_AF-A0AA39MY46-F1
#
_entry.id   AF-A0AA39MY46-F1
#
_cell.length_a   1.000
_cell.length_b   1.000
_cell.length_c   1.000
_cell.angle_alpha   90.00
_cell.angle_beta   90.00
_cell.angle_gamma   90.00
#
_symmetry.space_group_name_H-M   'P 1'
#
loop_
_entity.id
_entity.type
_entity.pdbx_description
1 polymer ?
#
loop_
_entity_poly.entity_id
_entity_poly.type
_entity_poly.pdbx_seq_one_letter_code
_entity_poly.pdbx_strand_id
1 'polypeptide(L)'
;MGDVEDAVSCPDDALGALHEMLLQSRCSLTQLHLVDVVLDDNLANIIRIMPGLRKFVVEYNEWVDDYDPILQSLVTQLSEVSLVGGSLQHSMVPSLQELGVYLNALRRTHISFINAAFVDMVASRLRHPSDAPYLTKLGLLVSGRRWSYDLDEAAEDALHSLRGEGLELVLDLDDETHERSRV
;
A
#
# COMPACT_ATOMS: atom_id res chain seq x y z
N MET A 1 11.68 -17.22 -30.17
CA MET A 1 12.76 -17.07 -29.20
C MET A 1 12.94 -15.57 -29.03
N GLY A 2 12.13 -14.97 -28.16
CA GLY A 2 12.24 -13.55 -27.84
C GLY A 2 13.10 -13.45 -26.59
N ASP A 3 14.11 -12.60 -26.66
CA ASP A 3 15.03 -12.30 -25.57
C ASP A 3 14.25 -12.01 -24.28
N VAL A 4 14.52 -12.81 -23.24
CA VAL A 4 14.11 -12.49 -21.87
C VAL A 4 14.99 -11.31 -21.51
N GLU A 5 14.44 -10.10 -21.54
CA GLU A 5 15.06 -8.97 -20.86
C GLU A 5 15.27 -9.44 -19.41
N ASP A 6 16.53 -9.60 -19.02
CA ASP A 6 16.92 -9.88 -17.64
C ASP A 6 16.20 -8.83 -16.78
N ALA A 7 15.16 -9.25 -16.07
CA ALA A 7 14.47 -8.40 -15.13
C ALA A 7 15.53 -7.96 -14.13
N VAL A 8 15.92 -6.68 -14.20
CA VAL A 8 16.87 -6.10 -13.25
C VAL A 8 16.19 -6.12 -11.90
N SER A 9 16.47 -7.16 -11.12
CA SER A 9 15.98 -7.31 -9.76
C SER A 9 16.49 -6.12 -8.93
N CYS A 10 15.61 -5.55 -8.11
CA CYS A 10 15.99 -4.47 -7.22
C CYS A 10 17.06 -5.00 -6.24
N PRO A 11 18.19 -4.30 -6.04
CA PRO A 11 19.19 -4.74 -5.08
C PRO A 11 18.58 -4.89 -3.67
N ASP A 12 18.97 -5.95 -2.95
CA ASP A 12 18.47 -6.24 -1.60
C ASP A 12 18.61 -5.05 -0.63
N ASP A 13 19.65 -4.23 -0.79
CA ASP A 13 19.94 -3.06 0.06
C ASP A 13 19.37 -1.75 -0.50
N ALA A 14 18.42 -1.80 -1.44
CA ALA A 14 17.84 -0.61 -2.04
C ALA A 14 17.10 0.28 -1.02
N LEU A 15 16.39 -0.32 -0.04
CA LEU A 15 15.75 0.44 1.04
C LEU A 15 16.79 1.06 1.98
N GLY A 16 17.83 0.32 2.34
CA GLY A 16 18.93 0.84 3.17
C GLY A 16 19.61 2.05 2.51
N ALA A 17 19.97 1.92 1.23
CA ALA A 17 20.57 3.00 0.45
C ALA A 17 19.62 4.21 0.30
N LEU A 18 18.32 3.98 0.08
CA LEU A 18 17.32 5.05 0.02
C LEU A 18 17.22 5.78 1.37
N HIS A 19 17.20 5.05 2.48
CA HIS A 19 17.16 5.61 3.82
C HIS A 19 18.36 6.51 4.08
N GLU A 20 19.58 6.03 3.79
CA GLU A 20 20.81 6.82 3.94
C GLU A 20 20.79 8.07 3.06
N MET A 21 20.37 7.94 1.80
CA MET A 21 20.27 9.07 0.89
C MET A 21 19.31 10.14 1.41
N LEU A 22 18.14 9.76 1.95
CA LEU A 22 17.17 10.70 2.50
C LEU A 22 17.73 11.44 3.73
N LEU A 23 18.42 10.72 4.62
CA LEU A 23 19.06 11.31 5.79
C LEU A 23 20.17 12.31 5.40
N GLN A 24 20.97 12.00 4.38
CA GLN A 24 22.08 12.85 3.95
C GLN A 24 21.64 14.03 3.08
N SER A 25 20.69 13.82 2.18
CA SER A 25 20.25 14.83 1.21
C SER A 25 19.37 15.92 1.81
N ARG A 26 18.71 15.65 2.95
CA ARG A 26 17.65 16.51 3.52
C ARG A 26 16.53 16.81 2.53
N CYS A 27 16.38 16.00 1.49
CA CYS A 27 15.28 16.10 0.54
C CYS A 27 14.02 15.51 1.16
N SER A 28 12.87 16.14 0.90
CA SER A 28 11.56 15.55 1.22
C SER A 28 10.97 15.02 -0.08
N LEU A 29 10.90 13.71 -0.22
CA LEU A 29 10.14 13.12 -1.31
C LEU A 29 8.65 13.39 -1.09
N THR A 30 7.96 13.67 -2.19
CA THR A 30 6.51 13.82 -2.23
C THR A 30 5.83 12.61 -2.85
N GLN A 31 6.58 11.77 -3.56
CA GLN A 31 6.10 10.55 -4.19
C GLN A 31 7.13 9.45 -3.99
N LEU A 32 6.67 8.26 -3.62
CA LEU A 32 7.48 7.06 -3.51
C LEU A 32 6.72 5.91 -4.17
N HIS A 33 7.38 5.24 -5.11
CA HIS A 33 6.88 4.05 -5.81
C HIS A 33 7.96 2.99 -5.69
N LEU A 34 7.65 1.93 -4.95
CA LEU A 34 8.51 0.77 -4.76
C LEU A 34 8.03 -0.33 -5.71
N VAL A 35 8.91 -0.82 -6.58
CA VAL A 35 8.63 -1.90 -7.53
C VAL A 35 9.63 -3.02 -7.31
N ASP A 36 9.14 -4.21 -6.98
CA ASP A 36 9.95 -5.42 -6.73
C ASP A 36 11.11 -5.19 -5.74
N VAL A 37 10.86 -4.36 -4.73
CA VAL A 37 11.84 -4.02 -3.68
C VAL A 37 11.76 -5.06 -2.57
N VAL A 38 12.89 -5.56 -2.08
CA VAL A 38 12.90 -6.43 -0.90
C VAL A 38 12.42 -5.62 0.31
N LEU A 39 11.25 -5.98 0.88
CA LEU A 39 10.74 -5.32 2.07
C LEU A 39 11.45 -5.80 3.32
N ASP A 40 11.80 -4.85 4.16
CA ASP A 40 12.36 -5.07 5.49
C ASP A 40 11.80 -4.03 6.48
N ASP A 41 12.28 -4.08 7.72
CA ASP A 41 11.91 -3.14 8.77
C ASP A 41 12.32 -1.68 8.45
N ASN A 42 13.19 -1.44 7.47
CA ASN A 42 13.58 -0.09 7.06
C ASN A 42 12.46 0.63 6.31
N LEU A 43 11.49 -0.08 5.72
CA LEU A 43 10.34 0.55 5.06
C LEU A 43 9.65 1.55 5.99
N ALA A 44 9.30 1.13 7.22
CA ALA A 44 8.65 2.02 8.17
C ALA A 44 9.53 3.22 8.55
N ASN A 45 10.85 3.02 8.69
CA ASN A 45 11.79 4.09 9.02
C ASN A 45 11.88 5.13 7.89
N ILE A 46 11.90 4.68 6.64
CA ILE A 46 11.89 5.53 5.45
C ILE A 46 10.60 6.35 5.40
N ILE A 47 9.44 5.70 5.56
CA ILE A 47 8.14 6.40 5.50
C ILE A 47 8.01 7.44 6.62
N ARG A 48 8.55 7.19 7.82
CA ARG A 48 8.56 8.15 8.96
C ARG A 48 9.32 9.44 8.67
N ILE A 49 10.44 9.36 7.94
CA ILE A 49 11.26 10.54 7.66
C ILE A 49 10.71 11.41 6.51
N MET A 50 9.56 11.04 5.93
CA MET A 50 8.93 11.74 4.79
C MET A 50 7.52 12.26 5.11
N PRO A 51 7.33 13.17 6.09
CA PRO A 51 6.00 13.67 6.46
C PRO A 51 5.25 14.39 5.33
N GLY A 52 5.98 14.87 4.31
CA GLY A 52 5.45 15.51 3.11
C GLY A 52 5.08 14.54 1.97
N LEU A 53 5.19 13.22 2.18
CA LEU A 53 4.83 12.22 1.19
C LEU A 53 3.34 12.30 0.87
N ARG A 54 3.02 12.48 -0.41
CA ARG A 54 1.65 12.60 -0.93
C ARG A 54 1.21 11.35 -1.66
N LYS A 55 2.14 10.67 -2.33
CA LYS A 55 1.86 9.42 -3.05
C LYS A 55 2.77 8.32 -2.55
N PHE A 56 2.17 7.20 -2.16
CA PHE A 56 2.88 5.98 -1.79
C PHE A 56 2.32 4.79 -2.56
N VAL A 57 3.18 4.09 -3.30
CA VAL A 57 2.81 2.93 -4.10
C VAL A 57 3.77 1.79 -3.83
N VAL A 58 3.22 0.60 -3.60
CA VAL A 58 3.96 -0.67 -3.61
C VAL A 58 3.47 -1.55 -4.75
N GLU A 59 4.40 -2.09 -5.52
CA GLU A 59 4.14 -2.92 -6.67
C GLU A 59 5.06 -4.15 -6.67
N TYR A 60 4.46 -5.33 -6.84
CA TYR A 60 5.17 -6.61 -6.88
C TYR A 60 4.74 -7.44 -8.07
N ASN A 61 5.70 -7.81 -8.90
CA ASN A 61 5.55 -8.80 -9.97
C ASN A 61 5.76 -10.22 -9.48
N GLU A 62 6.53 -10.38 -8.41
CA GLU A 62 6.72 -11.63 -7.69
C GLU A 62 6.55 -11.39 -6.19
N TRP A 63 5.42 -11.85 -5.66
CA TRP A 63 5.11 -11.69 -4.25
C TRP A 63 5.84 -12.71 -3.38
N VAL A 64 6.33 -12.25 -2.23
CA VAL A 64 6.94 -13.09 -1.19
C VAL A 64 6.07 -12.99 0.06
N ASP A 65 5.67 -14.12 0.63
CA ASP A 65 4.76 -14.17 1.78
C ASP A 65 5.31 -13.41 3.01
N ASP A 66 6.63 -13.31 3.17
CA ASP A 66 7.30 -12.56 4.25
C ASP A 66 7.04 -11.04 4.18
N TYR A 67 6.59 -10.52 3.05
CA TYR A 67 6.24 -9.10 2.87
C TYR A 67 4.90 -8.74 3.52
N ASP A 68 4.00 -9.71 3.68
CA ASP A 68 2.66 -9.53 4.23
C ASP A 68 2.66 -8.92 5.65
N PRO A 69 3.38 -9.48 6.65
CA PRO A 69 3.42 -8.90 7.99
C PRO A 69 4.07 -7.51 8.03
N ILE A 70 5.00 -7.21 7.11
CA ILE A 70 5.63 -5.89 7.00
C ILE A 70 4.59 -4.86 6.53
N LEU A 71 3.82 -5.18 5.48
CA LEU A 71 2.74 -4.31 5.02
C LEU A 71 1.61 -4.18 6.05
N GLN A 72 1.29 -5.24 6.78
CA GLN A 72 0.30 -5.18 7.87
C GLN A 72 0.74 -4.26 9.01
N SER A 73 2.02 -4.32 9.39
CA SER A 73 2.62 -3.39 10.34
C SER A 73 2.57 -1.96 9.82
N LEU A 74 2.88 -1.75 8.54
CA LEU A 74 2.80 -0.44 7.92
C LEU A 74 1.37 0.13 7.91
N VAL A 75 0.36 -0.68 7.58
CA VAL A 75 -1.06 -0.29 7.64
C VAL A 75 -1.45 0.18 9.03
N THR A 76 -1.02 -0.55 10.07
CA THR A 76 -1.26 -0.16 11.46
C THR A 76 -0.62 1.19 11.77
N GLN A 77 0.64 1.38 11.39
CA GLN A 77 1.35 2.64 11.62
C GLN A 77 0.78 3.82 10.81
N LEU A 78 0.22 3.54 9.63
CA LEU A 78 -0.49 4.52 8.82
C LEU A 78 -1.85 4.89 9.41
N SER A 79 -2.46 4.09 10.28
CA SER A 79 -3.71 4.46 10.95
C SER A 79 -3.50 5.21 12.27
N GLU A 80 -2.29 5.16 12.84
CA GLU A 80 -1.96 5.84 14.09
C GLU A 80 -2.14 7.35 13.99
N VAL A 81 -2.90 7.89 14.94
CA VAL A 81 -3.10 9.33 15.15
C VAL A 81 -2.44 9.79 16.43
N SER A 82 -1.93 11.01 16.43
CA SER A 82 -1.38 11.70 17.59
C SER A 82 -2.04 13.07 17.76
N LEU A 83 -2.05 13.56 18.99
CA LEU A 83 -2.56 14.89 19.30
C LEU A 83 -1.46 15.92 19.03
N VAL A 84 -1.57 16.68 17.94
CA VAL A 84 -0.62 17.72 17.55
C VAL A 84 -1.34 19.07 17.58
N GLY A 85 -0.89 19.98 18.43
CA GLY A 85 -1.48 21.32 18.52
C GLY A 85 -2.96 21.35 18.91
N GLY A 86 -3.45 20.31 19.60
CA GLY A 86 -4.86 20.19 20.01
C GLY A 86 -5.77 19.48 19.00
N SER A 87 -5.23 19.09 17.84
CA SER A 87 -5.96 18.35 16.80
C SER A 87 -5.40 16.93 16.66
N LEU A 88 -6.28 15.95 16.42
CA LEU A 88 -5.85 14.60 16.06
C LEU A 88 -5.33 14.61 14.62
N GLN A 89 -4.09 14.15 14.41
CA GLN A 89 -3.46 14.07 13.10
C GLN A 89 -2.76 12.72 12.95
N HIS A 90 -2.77 12.15 11.75
CA HIS A 90 -2.00 10.93 11.45
C HIS A 90 -0.51 11.17 11.68
N SER A 91 0.11 10.29 12.48
CA SER A 91 1.51 10.43 12.89
C SER A 91 2.48 10.18 11.75
N MET A 92 2.17 9.18 10.91
CA MET A 92 2.96 8.81 9.74
C MET A 92 2.36 9.41 8.48
N VAL A 93 3.19 10.05 7.64
CA VAL A 93 2.77 10.65 6.35
C VAL A 93 1.42 11.37 6.42
N PRO A 94 1.28 12.41 7.26
CA PRO A 94 0.03 13.15 7.39
C PRO A 94 -0.45 13.80 6.08
N SER A 95 0.45 13.94 5.09
CA SER A 95 0.14 14.56 3.80
C SER A 95 -0.32 13.57 2.72
N LEU A 96 -0.53 12.30 3.06
CA LEU A 96 -0.82 11.23 2.10
C LEU A 96 -2.17 11.46 1.40
N GLN A 97 -2.15 11.50 0.08
CA GLN A 97 -3.30 11.72 -0.80
C GLN A 97 -3.58 10.51 -1.70
N GLU A 98 -2.53 9.80 -2.13
CA GLU A 98 -2.64 8.64 -3.01
C GLU A 98 -1.94 7.43 -2.40
N LEU A 99 -2.68 6.33 -2.26
CA LEU A 99 -2.15 5.03 -1.86
C LEU A 99 -2.37 4.02 -2.98
N GLY A 100 -1.32 3.28 -3.35
CA GLY A 100 -1.38 2.22 -4.35
C GLY A 100 -0.78 0.91 -3.84
N VAL A 101 -1.50 -0.19 -4.07
CA VAL A 101 -1.01 -1.55 -3.85
C VAL A 101 -1.31 -2.35 -5.11
N TYR A 102 -0.26 -2.83 -5.76
CA TYR A 102 -0.34 -3.55 -7.04
C TYR A 102 0.39 -4.88 -6.91
N LEU A 103 -0.36 -5.97 -6.81
CA LEU A 103 0.20 -7.32 -6.65
C LEU A 103 -0.11 -8.11 -7.91
N ASN A 104 0.92 -8.49 -8.65
CA ASN A 104 0.80 -9.23 -9.90
C ASN A 104 1.23 -10.68 -9.73
N ALA A 105 0.65 -11.53 -10.58
CA ALA A 105 1.03 -12.94 -10.70
C ALA A 105 1.03 -13.74 -9.39
N LEU A 106 0.15 -13.41 -8.42
CA LEU A 106 0.02 -14.15 -7.17
C LEU A 106 -0.29 -15.64 -7.42
N ARG A 107 0.24 -16.53 -6.58
CA ARG A 107 0.03 -17.98 -6.72
C ARG A 107 -0.15 -18.67 -5.37
N ARG A 108 -1.38 -19.11 -5.08
CA ARG A 108 -1.69 -19.88 -3.86
C ARG A 108 -1.27 -19.16 -2.57
N THR A 109 -1.44 -17.83 -2.57
CA THR A 109 -1.03 -16.94 -1.48
C THR A 109 -2.25 -16.39 -0.78
N HIS A 110 -2.15 -16.23 0.54
CA HIS A 110 -3.12 -15.48 1.32
C HIS A 110 -2.54 -14.12 1.71
N ILE A 111 -3.24 -13.04 1.42
CA ILE A 111 -2.83 -11.66 1.67
C ILE A 111 -3.57 -11.14 2.91
N SER A 112 -2.92 -11.19 4.07
CA SER A 112 -3.58 -10.88 5.35
C SER A 112 -3.55 -9.38 5.68
N PHE A 113 -2.67 -8.59 5.06
CA PHE A 113 -2.67 -7.14 5.27
C PHE A 113 -3.89 -6.44 4.64
N ILE A 114 -4.54 -7.05 3.64
CA ILE A 114 -5.80 -6.58 3.05
C ILE A 114 -6.95 -7.13 3.93
N ASN A 115 -7.25 -6.40 5.01
CA ASN A 115 -8.23 -6.79 6.02
C ASN A 115 -9.05 -5.57 6.51
N ALA A 116 -9.94 -5.77 7.48
CA ALA A 116 -10.76 -4.69 8.04
C ALA A 116 -9.93 -3.48 8.55
N ALA A 117 -8.75 -3.72 9.15
CA ALA A 117 -7.89 -2.64 9.63
C ALA A 117 -7.30 -1.79 8.48
N PHE A 118 -7.08 -2.40 7.31
CA PHE A 118 -6.73 -1.66 6.09
C PHE A 118 -7.86 -0.71 5.67
N VAL A 119 -9.11 -1.17 5.70
CA VAL A 119 -10.27 -0.34 5.37
C VAL A 119 -10.42 0.80 6.38
N ASP A 120 -10.28 0.51 7.69
CA ASP A 120 -10.33 1.53 8.74
C ASP A 120 -9.23 2.58 8.56
N MET A 121 -8.02 2.16 8.18
CA MET A 121 -6.91 3.06 7.89
C MET A 121 -7.26 4.01 6.73
N VAL A 122 -7.78 3.48 5.61
CA VAL A 122 -8.21 4.27 4.45
C VAL A 122 -9.33 5.24 4.85
N ALA A 123 -10.35 4.76 5.54
CA ALA A 123 -11.49 5.56 5.97
C ALA A 123 -11.06 6.70 6.92
N SER A 124 -10.15 6.42 7.86
CA SER A 124 -9.64 7.43 8.80
C SER A 124 -8.89 8.57 8.10
N ARG A 125 -8.19 8.27 7.00
CA ARG A 125 -7.45 9.25 6.20
C ARG A 125 -8.31 10.00 5.21
N LEU A 126 -9.42 9.43 4.76
CA LEU A 126 -10.41 10.11 3.93
C LEU A 126 -11.25 11.10 4.75
N ARG A 127 -11.77 10.65 5.91
CA ARG A 127 -12.72 11.40 6.75
C ARG A 127 -12.05 12.43 7.67
N HIS A 128 -10.82 12.83 7.35
CA HIS A 128 -10.01 13.62 8.27
C HIS A 128 -10.64 15.01 8.52
N PRO A 129 -10.88 15.40 9.79
CA PRO A 129 -11.72 16.57 10.11
C PRO A 129 -11.03 17.94 9.99
N SER A 130 -9.84 18.03 9.38
CA SER A 130 -9.06 19.28 9.27
C SER A 130 -8.81 19.67 7.80
N ASP A 131 -8.47 20.94 7.55
CA ASP A 131 -8.01 21.45 6.24
C ASP A 131 -6.68 20.80 5.76
N ALA A 132 -6.18 19.77 6.47
CA ALA A 132 -5.02 19.01 6.07
C ALA A 132 -5.32 18.15 4.83
N PRO A 133 -4.29 17.79 4.05
CA PRO A 133 -4.44 16.82 2.98
C PRO A 133 -5.05 15.52 3.49
N TYR A 134 -6.05 15.04 2.78
CA TYR A 134 -6.73 13.76 3.05
C TYR A 134 -6.51 12.81 1.88
N LEU A 135 -6.75 11.53 2.11
CA LEU A 135 -6.63 10.51 1.08
C LEU A 135 -7.72 10.72 0.02
N THR A 136 -7.32 10.95 -1.23
CA THR A 136 -8.22 11.17 -2.36
C THR A 136 -8.27 10.00 -3.31
N LYS A 137 -7.23 9.15 -3.35
CA LYS A 137 -7.14 8.03 -4.26
C LYS A 137 -6.61 6.77 -3.60
N LEU A 138 -7.27 5.66 -3.89
CA LEU A 138 -6.83 4.33 -3.54
C LEU A 138 -6.79 3.45 -4.78
N GLY A 139 -5.61 2.93 -5.13
CA GLY A 139 -5.43 1.87 -6.11
C GLY A 139 -5.16 0.55 -5.40
N LEU A 140 -6.00 -0.45 -5.62
CA LEU A 140 -5.80 -1.81 -5.15
C LEU A 140 -6.03 -2.75 -6.32
N LEU A 141 -4.94 -3.22 -6.94
CA LEU A 141 -4.98 -4.18 -8.04
C LEU A 141 -4.27 -5.45 -7.58
N VAL A 142 -4.97 -6.58 -7.65
CA VAL A 142 -4.41 -7.89 -7.33
C VAL A 142 -4.78 -8.83 -8.47
N SER A 143 -3.76 -9.39 -9.12
CA SER A 143 -3.92 -10.36 -10.20
C SER A 143 -3.16 -11.65 -9.89
N GLY A 144 -3.70 -12.79 -10.31
CA GLY A 144 -3.07 -14.08 -10.10
C GLY A 144 -4.06 -15.24 -10.05
N ARG A 145 -3.64 -16.34 -9.43
CA ARG A 145 -4.43 -17.57 -9.32
C ARG A 145 -4.46 -18.09 -7.89
N ARG A 146 -5.67 -18.44 -7.44
CA ARG A 146 -5.94 -19.11 -6.15
C ARG A 146 -5.38 -18.31 -4.97
N TRP A 147 -5.51 -16.99 -5.02
CA TRP A 147 -5.15 -16.13 -3.91
C TRP A 147 -6.40 -15.76 -3.10
N SER A 148 -6.22 -15.31 -1.87
CA SER A 148 -7.32 -14.83 -1.01
C SER A 148 -6.86 -13.70 -0.10
N TYR A 149 -7.79 -13.03 0.55
CA TYR A 149 -7.57 -11.91 1.47
C TYR A 149 -8.57 -11.95 2.63
N ASP A 150 -8.39 -11.07 3.61
CA ASP A 150 -9.10 -11.06 4.91
C ASP A 150 -10.18 -9.97 5.01
N LEU A 151 -10.71 -9.48 3.90
CA LEU A 151 -11.90 -8.64 3.94
C LEU A 151 -13.13 -9.53 3.96
N ASP A 152 -13.96 -9.34 4.98
CA ASP A 152 -15.30 -9.88 4.99
C ASP A 152 -16.25 -8.96 4.17
N GLU A 153 -17.48 -9.44 3.94
CA GLU A 153 -18.51 -8.72 3.18
C GLU A 153 -18.76 -7.30 3.76
N ALA A 154 -18.71 -7.15 5.08
CA ALA A 154 -18.92 -5.86 5.73
C ALA A 154 -17.76 -4.88 5.47
N ALA A 155 -16.51 -5.35 5.50
CA ALA A 155 -15.34 -4.54 5.20
C ALA A 155 -15.26 -4.19 3.70
N GLU A 156 -15.67 -5.09 2.80
CA GLU A 156 -15.80 -4.82 1.37
C GLU A 156 -16.85 -3.73 1.10
N ASP A 157 -18.04 -3.88 1.68
CA ASP A 157 -19.11 -2.89 1.56
C ASP A 157 -18.66 -1.53 2.11
N ALA A 158 -17.96 -1.52 3.25
CA ALA A 158 -17.40 -0.32 3.83
C ALA A 158 -16.40 0.35 2.88
N LEU A 159 -15.47 -0.43 2.29
CA LEU A 159 -14.50 0.08 1.32
C LEU A 159 -15.18 0.66 0.08
N HIS A 160 -16.19 -0.02 -0.47
CA HIS A 160 -16.97 0.46 -1.60
C HIS A 160 -17.74 1.74 -1.28
N SER A 161 -18.28 1.87 -0.06
CA SER A 161 -19.01 3.06 0.38
C SER A 161 -18.16 4.33 0.41
N LEU A 162 -16.84 4.21 0.62
CA LEU A 162 -15.91 5.35 0.63
C LEU A 162 -15.84 6.08 -0.72
N ARG A 163 -16.20 5.42 -1.83
CA ARG A 163 -16.33 6.09 -3.13
C ARG A 163 -17.41 7.18 -3.10
N GLY A 164 -18.50 6.95 -2.37
CA GLY A 164 -19.57 7.94 -2.16
C GLY A 164 -19.13 9.14 -1.31
N GLU A 165 -18.02 9.00 -0.57
CA GLU A 165 -17.45 10.04 0.28
C GLU A 165 -16.33 10.83 -0.42
N GLY A 166 -16.05 10.54 -1.70
CA GLY A 166 -15.09 11.28 -2.51
C GLY A 166 -13.75 10.57 -2.76
N LEU A 167 -13.61 9.30 -2.35
CA LEU A 167 -12.43 8.49 -2.67
C LEU A 167 -12.47 8.01 -4.13
N GLU A 168 -11.45 8.33 -4.92
CA GLU A 168 -11.19 7.69 -6.21
C GLU A 168 -10.66 6.27 -5.96
N LEU A 169 -11.57 5.31 -5.90
CA LEU A 169 -11.27 3.90 -5.69
C LEU A 169 -11.08 3.19 -7.04
N VAL A 170 -9.87 2.70 -7.31
CA VAL A 170 -9.56 1.76 -8.41
C VAL A 170 -9.32 0.40 -7.78
N LEU A 171 -10.29 -0.50 -7.94
CA LEU A 171 -10.26 -1.86 -7.37
C LEU A 171 -10.35 -2.88 -8.51
N ASP A 172 -9.37 -3.77 -8.59
CA ASP A 172 -9.38 -4.93 -9.47
C ASP A 172 -8.80 -6.12 -8.71
N LEU A 173 -9.63 -7.09 -8.38
CA LEU A 173 -9.28 -8.26 -7.60
C LEU A 173 -9.58 -9.51 -8.44
N ASP A 174 -8.99 -9.59 -9.63
CA ASP A 174 -9.20 -10.70 -10.57
C ASP A 174 -8.43 -11.94 -10.12
N ASP A 175 -9.16 -12.95 -9.64
CA ASP A 175 -8.64 -14.30 -9.51
C ASP A 175 -8.90 -15.04 -10.84
N GLU A 176 -7.83 -15.34 -11.59
CA GLU A 176 -7.91 -16.07 -12.87
C GLU A 176 -8.36 -17.55 -12.70
N THR A 177 -9.13 -17.89 -11.65
CA THR A 177 -9.72 -19.21 -11.44
C THR A 177 -10.92 -19.51 -12.35
N HIS A 178 -11.38 -18.56 -13.17
CA HIS A 178 -12.43 -18.78 -14.17
C HIS A 178 -11.94 -19.19 -15.57
N GLU A 179 -11.03 -20.18 -15.66
CA GLU A 179 -10.85 -20.97 -16.89
C GLU A 179 -11.76 -22.22 -16.91
N ARG A 180 -12.93 -22.05 -17.55
CA ARG A 180 -13.68 -23.03 -18.37
C ARG A 180 -14.10 -24.38 -17.75
N SER A 181 -15.27 -24.40 -17.13
CA SER A 181 -16.18 -25.57 -17.20
C SER A 181 -17.14 -25.42 -18.39
N ARG A 182 -16.65 -25.77 -19.58
CA ARG A 182 -17.48 -26.20 -20.71
C ARG A 182 -16.87 -27.48 -21.27
N VAL A 183 -17.40 -28.62 -20.82
CA VAL A 183 -17.57 -29.83 -21.62
C VAL A 183 -18.94 -30.39 -21.26
#